data_AF-A0AAD5S2B4-F1
#
_entry.id   AF-A0AAD5S2B4-F1
#
_cell.length_a   1.000
_cell.length_b   1.000
_cell.length_c   1.000
_cell.angle_alpha   90.00
_cell.angle_beta   90.00
_cell.angle_gamma   90.00
#
_symmetry.space_group_name_H-M   'P 1'
#
loop_
_entity.id
_entity.type
_entity.pdbx_description
1 polymer ?
#
loop_
_entity_poly.entity_id
_entity_poly.type
_entity_poly.pdbx_seq_one_letter_code
_entity_poly.pdbx_strand_id
1 'polypeptide(L)'
;MTYGKQRKLTAMALANLLATNDPEVLAGVSGIFAVLSSVLYDVKDLDRDGALIYTFESRDEDEDEGCADGRRRQALKSSDPVHAGQSLATYLKEKLGECARRNGGPEGFRRVVAGVDGVILQQMEALLA
;
A
#
# COMPACT_ATOMS: atom_id res chain seq x y z
N MET A 1 11.24 -4.62 -13.75
CA MET A 1 11.40 -3.64 -12.65
C MET A 1 11.22 -4.40 -11.35
N THR A 2 12.31 -4.59 -10.61
CA THR A 2 12.44 -5.62 -9.56
C THR A 2 12.46 -4.96 -8.17
N TYR A 3 11.41 -4.21 -7.81
CA TYR A 3 11.35 -3.51 -6.51
C TYR A 3 9.94 -3.55 -5.89
N GLY A 4 9.42 -4.75 -5.63
CA GLY A 4 8.09 -4.90 -5.03
C GLY A 4 7.98 -4.22 -3.66
N LYS A 5 9.01 -4.31 -2.81
CA LYS A 5 9.07 -3.63 -1.52
C LYS A 5 8.78 -2.13 -1.66
N GLN A 6 9.49 -1.47 -2.57
CA GLN A 6 9.35 -0.03 -2.80
C GLN A 6 7.96 0.30 -3.35
N ARG A 7 7.41 -0.52 -4.24
CA ARG A 7 6.05 -0.31 -4.78
C ARG A 7 4.96 -0.45 -3.72
N LYS A 8 5.07 -1.45 -2.83
CA LYS A 8 4.16 -1.59 -1.67
C LYS A 8 4.29 -0.39 -0.73
N LEU A 9 5.52 0.02 -0.40
CA LEU A 9 5.77 1.19 0.45
C LEU A 9 5.19 2.47 -0.17
N THR A 10 5.38 2.68 -1.47
CA THR A 10 4.81 3.82 -2.20
C THR A 10 3.29 3.79 -2.17
N ALA A 11 2.66 2.64 -2.39
CA ALA A 11 1.21 2.53 -2.29
C ALA A 11 0.70 2.87 -0.88
N MET A 12 1.38 2.38 0.18
CA MET A 12 1.05 2.72 1.57
C MET A 12 1.22 4.21 1.87
N ALA A 13 2.29 4.83 1.36
CA ALA A 13 2.55 6.26 1.51
C ALA A 13 1.48 7.11 0.80
N LEU A 14 1.13 6.76 -0.44
CA LEU A 14 0.07 7.44 -1.19
C LEU A 14 -1.30 7.32 -0.51
N ALA A 15 -1.60 6.16 0.08
CA ALA A 15 -2.83 5.98 0.85
C ALA A 15 -2.87 6.83 2.12
N ASN A 16 -1.72 7.00 2.79
CA ASN A 16 -1.61 7.94 3.91
C ASN A 16 -1.81 9.39 3.48
N LEU A 17 -1.26 9.77 2.31
CA LEU A 17 -1.47 11.10 1.74
C LEU A 17 -2.94 11.33 1.39
N LEU A 18 -3.64 10.37 0.78
CA LEU A 18 -5.08 10.49 0.53
C LEU A 18 -5.87 10.68 1.84
N ALA A 19 -5.46 10.03 2.92
CA ALA A 19 -6.10 10.16 4.21
C ALA A 19 -5.88 11.54 4.88
N THR A 20 -4.90 12.36 4.45
CA THR A 20 -4.75 13.72 4.98
C THR A 20 -5.84 14.66 4.49
N ASN A 21 -6.47 14.34 3.35
CA ASN A 21 -7.48 15.16 2.70
C ASN A 21 -6.96 16.52 2.21
N ASP A 22 -5.66 16.62 1.98
CA ASP A 22 -5.04 17.81 1.42
C ASP A 22 -5.53 18.07 -0.02
N PRO A 23 -6.03 19.28 -0.36
CA PRO A 23 -6.55 19.57 -1.68
C PRO A 23 -5.56 19.34 -2.83
N GLU A 24 -4.26 19.59 -2.61
CA GLU A 24 -3.21 19.37 -3.62
C GLU A 24 -3.02 17.87 -3.89
N VAL A 25 -3.11 17.04 -2.84
CA VAL A 25 -3.06 15.58 -2.98
C VAL A 25 -4.31 15.07 -3.69
N LEU A 26 -5.49 15.58 -3.33
CA LEU A 26 -6.77 15.18 -3.92
C LEU A 26 -6.87 15.59 -5.40
N ALA A 27 -6.21 16.68 -5.82
CA ALA A 27 -6.10 17.02 -7.24
C ALA A 27 -5.40 15.93 -8.07
N GLY A 28 -4.51 15.15 -7.46
CA GLY A 28 -3.82 14.01 -8.06
C GLY A 28 -4.51 12.66 -7.88
N VAL A 29 -5.76 12.62 -7.38
CA VAL A 29 -6.44 11.38 -6.96
C VAL A 29 -6.46 10.29 -8.05
N SER A 30 -6.67 10.66 -9.31
CA SER A 30 -6.73 9.70 -10.42
C SER A 30 -5.41 8.97 -10.63
N GLY A 31 -4.28 9.68 -10.55
CA GLY A 31 -2.94 9.07 -10.64
C GLY A 31 -2.64 8.19 -9.44
N ILE A 32 -3.07 8.61 -8.24
CA ILE A 32 -2.92 7.82 -7.03
C ILE A 32 -3.69 6.50 -7.14
N PHE A 33 -4.96 6.55 -7.54
CA PHE A 33 -5.80 5.36 -7.70
C PHE A 33 -5.24 4.39 -8.75
N ALA A 34 -4.66 4.88 -9.84
CA ALA A 34 -4.00 4.04 -10.83
C ALA A 34 -2.79 3.28 -10.25
N VAL A 35 -1.99 3.93 -9.39
CA VAL A 35 -0.86 3.27 -8.71
C VAL A 35 -1.37 2.25 -7.69
N LEU A 36 -2.37 2.62 -6.89
CA LEU A 36 -2.95 1.73 -5.89
C LEU A 36 -3.55 0.46 -6.52
N SER A 37 -4.31 0.61 -7.61
CA SER A 37 -4.92 -0.53 -8.31
C SER A 37 -3.87 -1.44 -8.93
N SER A 38 -2.83 -0.86 -9.55
CA SER A 38 -1.73 -1.62 -10.14
C SER A 38 -0.96 -2.42 -9.08
N VAL A 39 -0.62 -1.81 -7.94
CA VAL A 39 0.12 -2.50 -6.87
C VAL A 39 -0.75 -3.54 -6.18
N LEU A 40 -2.05 -3.27 -5.96
CA LEU A 40 -2.98 -4.27 -5.44
C LEU A 40 -3.11 -5.47 -6.38
N TYR A 41 -3.23 -5.23 -7.68
CA TYR A 41 -3.32 -6.30 -8.66
C TYR A 41 -2.08 -7.21 -8.62
N ASP A 42 -0.89 -6.61 -8.53
CA ASP A 42 0.38 -7.36 -8.46
C ASP A 42 0.50 -8.18 -7.16
N VAL A 43 -0.16 -7.77 -6.08
CA VAL A 43 -0.06 -8.42 -4.76
C VAL A 43 -1.22 -9.38 -4.47
N LYS A 44 -2.34 -9.31 -5.21
CA LYS A 44 -3.55 -10.10 -4.93
C LYS A 44 -3.34 -11.61 -5.06
N ASP A 45 -2.49 -12.03 -6.01
CA ASP A 45 -2.25 -13.43 -6.36
C ASP A 45 -1.03 -14.00 -5.63
N LEU A 46 -0.35 -13.17 -4.82
CA LEU A 46 0.77 -13.60 -4.02
C LEU A 46 0.26 -14.26 -2.74
N ASP A 47 0.67 -15.50 -2.50
CA ASP A 47 0.56 -16.13 -1.21
C ASP A 47 1.47 -15.43 -0.18
N ARG A 48 1.41 -15.87 1.09
CA ARG A 48 2.19 -15.25 2.17
C ARG A 48 3.70 -15.23 1.87
N ASP A 49 4.17 -16.26 1.16
CA ASP A 49 5.57 -16.42 0.74
C ASP A 49 5.91 -15.58 -0.51
N GLY A 50 5.02 -15.48 -1.48
CA GLY A 50 5.14 -14.58 -2.63
C GLY A 50 5.12 -13.10 -2.22
N ALA A 51 4.36 -12.74 -1.18
CA ALA A 51 4.37 -11.40 -0.60
C ALA A 51 5.68 -11.08 0.12
N LEU A 52 6.33 -12.08 0.72
CA LEU A 52 7.68 -11.96 1.29
C LEU A 52 8.73 -11.75 0.17
N ILE A 53 8.65 -12.51 -0.92
CA ILE A 53 9.54 -12.37 -2.09
C ILE A 53 9.37 -11.01 -2.77
N TYR A 54 8.13 -10.50 -2.88
CA TYR A 54 7.87 -9.14 -3.37
C TYR A 54 8.64 -8.09 -2.55
N THR A 55 8.88 -8.36 -1.27
CA THR A 55 9.60 -7.46 -0.35
C THR A 55 11.10 -7.76 -0.19
N PHE A 56 11.63 -8.80 -0.83
CA PHE A 56 12.99 -9.27 -0.60
C PHE A 56 13.96 -8.76 -1.68
N GLU A 57 14.97 -7.99 -1.26
CA GLU A 57 16.25 -7.92 -1.99
C GLU A 57 17.17 -8.93 -1.33
N SER A 58 17.53 -9.99 -2.06
CA SER A 58 18.46 -11.02 -1.62
C SER A 58 19.81 -10.35 -1.36
N ARG A 59 20.09 -10.05 -0.10
CA ARG A 59 21.45 -9.84 0.39
C ARG A 59 21.75 -11.03 1.28
N ASP A 60 22.78 -11.76 0.88
CA ASP A 60 23.18 -13.06 1.40
C ASP A 60 23.00 -13.14 2.91
N GLU A 61 22.02 -13.93 3.35
CA GLU A 61 21.68 -14.13 4.77
C GLU A 61 22.82 -14.84 5.52
N ASP A 62 23.80 -15.39 4.80
CA ASP A 62 24.85 -16.24 5.34
C ASP A 62 26.01 -15.47 6.02
N GLU A 63 26.15 -14.15 5.86
CA GLU A 63 27.30 -13.42 6.43
C GLU A 63 27.06 -12.79 7.82
N ASP A 64 25.82 -12.66 8.28
CA ASP A 64 25.48 -11.81 9.45
C ASP A 64 24.63 -12.51 10.55
N GLU A 65 24.35 -13.81 10.44
CA GLU A 65 23.62 -14.59 11.45
C GLU A 65 24.45 -14.80 12.73
N GLY A 66 24.50 -13.78 13.59
CA GLY A 66 25.13 -13.84 14.91
C GLY A 66 25.64 -12.49 15.43
N CYS A 67 25.85 -11.55 14.52
CA CYS A 67 26.29 -10.19 14.82
C CYS A 67 25.20 -9.38 15.55
N ALA A 68 25.61 -8.49 16.46
CA ALA A 68 24.70 -7.56 17.12
C ALA A 68 23.97 -6.63 16.12
N ASP A 69 24.59 -6.36 14.96
CA ASP A 69 23.98 -5.60 13.88
C ASP A 69 22.87 -6.38 13.16
N GLY A 70 23.08 -7.67 12.89
CA GLY A 70 22.07 -8.57 12.33
C GLY A 70 20.82 -8.64 13.21
N ARG A 71 21.00 -8.79 14.55
CA ARG A 71 19.89 -8.76 15.51
C ARG A 71 19.14 -7.43 15.50
N ARG A 72 19.84 -6.29 15.43
CA ARG A 72 19.22 -4.96 15.34
C ARG A 72 18.42 -4.78 14.04
N ARG A 73 18.96 -5.20 12.90
CA ARG A 73 18.25 -5.16 11.62
C ARG A 73 17.01 -6.06 11.62
N GLN A 74 17.11 -7.27 12.19
CA GLN A 74 15.95 -8.17 12.28
C GLN A 74 14.85 -7.60 13.18
N ALA A 75 15.22 -6.99 14.31
CA ALA A 75 14.27 -6.28 15.16
C ALA A 75 13.60 -5.11 14.40
N LEU A 76 14.37 -4.31 13.66
CA LEU A 76 13.83 -3.23 12.83
C LEU A 76 12.91 -3.74 11.71
N LYS A 77 13.25 -4.85 11.06
CA LYS A 77 12.39 -5.51 10.05
C LYS A 77 11.04 -5.90 10.65
N SER A 78 11.02 -6.44 11.86
CA SER A 78 9.76 -6.82 12.53
C SER A 78 8.85 -5.62 12.86
N SER A 79 9.43 -4.43 12.99
CA SER A 79 8.70 -3.17 13.21
C SER A 79 8.31 -2.42 11.93
N ASP A 80 8.78 -2.86 10.76
CA ASP A 80 8.50 -2.20 9.48
C ASP A 80 7.06 -2.53 9.03
N PRO A 81 6.17 -1.52 8.82
CA PRO A 81 4.79 -1.73 8.39
C PRO A 81 4.65 -2.51 7.07
N VAL A 82 5.68 -2.48 6.22
CA VAL A 82 5.72 -3.24 4.96
C VAL A 82 5.80 -4.75 5.22
N HIS A 83 6.43 -5.14 6.32
CA HIS A 83 6.65 -6.53 6.74
C HIS A 83 5.68 -6.97 7.87
N ALA A 84 5.16 -6.02 8.66
CA ALA A 84 4.31 -6.28 9.81
C ALA A 84 2.86 -6.58 9.42
N GLY A 85 2.56 -7.86 9.16
CA GLY A 85 1.29 -8.54 9.47
C GLY A 85 0.03 -8.21 8.66
N GLN A 86 -0.23 -6.96 8.26
CA GLN A 86 -1.48 -6.55 7.61
C GLN A 86 -1.37 -6.63 6.08
N SER A 87 -2.41 -7.20 5.45
CA SER A 87 -2.49 -7.23 3.98
C SER A 87 -2.59 -5.80 3.43
N LEU A 88 -2.01 -5.55 2.25
CA LEU A 88 -2.10 -4.24 1.60
C LEU A 88 -3.57 -3.84 1.36
N ALA A 89 -4.41 -4.80 0.98
CA ALA A 89 -5.84 -4.57 0.80
C ALA A 89 -6.51 -4.08 2.09
N THR A 90 -6.28 -4.75 3.23
CA THR A 90 -6.83 -4.32 4.53
C THR A 90 -6.37 -2.91 4.89
N TYR A 91 -5.08 -2.61 4.68
CA TYR A 91 -4.51 -1.29 4.96
C TYR A 91 -5.16 -0.20 4.09
N LEU A 92 -5.35 -0.47 2.80
CA LEU A 92 -5.99 0.46 1.88
C LEU A 92 -7.48 0.67 2.21
N LYS A 93 -8.23 -0.38 2.56
CA LYS A 93 -9.64 -0.24 3.02
C LYS A 93 -9.72 0.72 4.21
N GLU A 94 -8.83 0.57 5.19
CA GLU A 94 -8.79 1.44 6.37
C GLU A 94 -8.52 2.90 6.00
N LYS A 95 -7.50 3.15 5.16
CA LYS A 95 -7.11 4.52 4.78
C LYS A 95 -8.13 5.21 3.87
N LEU A 96 -8.74 4.48 2.94
CA LEU A 96 -9.85 5.01 2.14
C LEU A 96 -11.09 5.30 3.01
N GLY A 97 -11.37 4.46 4.00
CA GLY A 97 -12.42 4.73 5.00
C GLY A 97 -12.12 5.96 5.86
N GLU A 98 -10.85 6.21 6.22
CA GLU A 98 -10.43 7.43 6.88
C GLU A 98 -10.64 8.67 6.00
N CYS A 99 -10.20 8.61 4.74
CA CYS A 99 -10.44 9.65 3.75
C CYS A 99 -11.95 9.94 3.58
N ALA A 100 -12.77 8.90 3.47
CA ALA A 100 -14.22 9.07 3.34
C ALA A 100 -14.84 9.76 4.57
N ARG A 101 -14.47 9.36 5.79
CA ARG A 101 -14.95 10.01 7.02
C ARG A 101 -14.59 11.50 7.05
N ARG A 102 -13.37 11.87 6.64
CA ARG A 102 -12.93 13.26 6.61
C ARG A 102 -13.62 14.11 5.53
N ASN A 103 -14.16 13.48 4.48
CA ASN A 103 -14.96 14.16 3.45
C ASN A 103 -16.46 14.23 3.78
N GLY A 104 -16.89 13.92 5.00
CA GLY A 104 -18.32 13.92 5.34
C GLY A 104 -19.04 12.63 4.95
N GLY A 105 -18.29 11.52 4.84
CA GLY A 105 -18.81 10.18 4.60
C GLY A 105 -18.80 9.76 3.13
N PRO A 106 -19.55 8.70 2.79
CA PRO A 106 -19.51 8.08 1.46
C PRO A 106 -19.86 9.04 0.31
N GLU A 107 -20.82 9.94 0.52
CA GLU A 107 -21.26 10.90 -0.51
C GLU A 107 -20.19 11.95 -0.82
N GLY A 108 -19.46 12.42 0.21
CA GLY A 108 -18.35 13.33 0.00
C GLY A 108 -17.16 12.65 -0.66
N PHE A 109 -16.88 11.40 -0.29
CA PHE A 109 -15.85 10.60 -0.93
C PHE A 109 -16.13 10.38 -2.42
N ARG A 110 -17.38 10.08 -2.80
CA ARG A 110 -17.79 9.97 -4.21
C ARG A 110 -17.48 11.22 -5.03
N ARG A 111 -17.61 12.41 -4.44
CA ARG A 111 -17.23 13.67 -5.11
C ARG A 111 -15.73 13.78 -5.33
N VAL A 112 -14.94 13.36 -4.35
CA VAL A 112 -13.47 13.33 -4.46
C VAL A 112 -13.02 12.39 -5.58
N VAL A 113 -13.64 11.21 -5.70
CA VAL A 113 -13.27 10.22 -6.72
C VAL A 113 -14.00 10.41 -8.06
N ALA A 114 -14.85 11.43 -8.21
CA ALA A 114 -15.66 11.63 -9.42
C ALA A 114 -14.82 11.83 -10.70
N GLY A 115 -13.58 12.30 -10.57
CA GLY A 115 -12.63 12.45 -11.67
C GLY A 115 -11.74 11.23 -11.94
N VAL A 116 -11.91 10.15 -11.18
CA VAL A 116 -11.17 8.89 -11.37
C VAL A 116 -11.85 8.07 -12.46
N ASP A 117 -11.04 7.41 -13.29
CA ASP A 117 -11.54 6.50 -14.33
C ASP A 117 -12.44 5.40 -13.71
N GLY A 118 -13.63 5.22 -14.28
CA GLY A 118 -14.61 4.26 -13.79
C GLY A 118 -14.13 2.80 -13.81
N VAL A 119 -13.24 2.43 -14.74
CA VAL A 119 -12.62 1.11 -14.79
C VAL A 119 -11.66 0.92 -13.63
N ILE A 120 -10.86 1.93 -13.30
CA ILE A 120 -9.95 1.88 -12.14
C ILE A 120 -10.76 1.75 -10.85
N LEU A 121 -11.87 2.48 -10.72
CA LEU A 121 -12.76 2.39 -9.56
C LEU A 121 -13.36 0.98 -9.42
N GLN A 122 -13.87 0.40 -10.51
CA GLN A 122 -14.39 -0.97 -10.49
C GLN A 122 -13.31 -2.00 -10.15
N GLN A 123 -12.10 -1.85 -10.68
CA GLN A 123 -10.96 -2.71 -10.33
C GLN A 123 -10.62 -2.59 -8.85
N MET A 124 -10.58 -1.38 -8.31
CA MET A 124 -10.33 -1.15 -6.89
C MET A 124 -11.41 -1.78 -6.02
N GLU A 125 -12.69 -1.65 -6.39
CA GLU A 125 -13.79 -2.30 -5.67
C GLU A 125 -13.65 -3.83 -5.68
N ALA A 126 -13.29 -4.44 -6.82
CA ALA A 126 -13.09 -5.88 -6.91
C ALA A 126 -11.87 -6.36 -6.10
N LEU A 127 -10.77 -5.60 -6.11
CA LEU A 127 -9.54 -5.91 -5.36
C LEU A 127 -9.69 -5.66 -3.84
N LEU A 128 -10.67 -4.83 -3.46
CA LEU A 128 -11.01 -4.49 -2.09
C LEU A 128 -12.33 -5.11 -1.63
N ALA A 129 -12.87 -6.11 -2.34
CA ALA A 129 -13.92 -6.97 -1.79
C ALA A 129 -13.36 -7.78 -0.61
#